data_AF-A0A9P6ZR11-F1
#
_entry.id   AF-A0A9P6ZR11-F1
#
_cell.length_a   1.000
_cell.length_b   1.000
_cell.length_c   1.000
_cell.angle_alpha   90.00
_cell.angle_beta   90.00
_cell.angle_gamma   90.00
#
_symmetry.space_group_name_H-M   'P 1'
#
loop_
_entity.id
_entity.type
_entity.pdbx_description
1 polymer ?
#
loop_
_entity_poly.entity_id
_entity_poly.type
_entity_poly.pdbx_seq_one_letter_code
_entity_poly.pdbx_strand_id
1 'polypeptide(L)'
;MSQMMSQPKELQLLTASVHDVRYFASLLRGIGFSNRASMRFTADSGITVTVEEARTLLATSYIYADHFDEWAFDVDNLQAAPSQLSAPDIDRHATSFEIPLNTLLECLNIFGTANMSSSSSTGSKHKRWRRADDASDDERGDEGRRPNVNRIDQHFGGNEKRTSMRLTYAGPGHALTLVLAEDSSGPTTTCEISTFDSEPNLELPFDAEQTALKIIFKSSFWLRDALSELDPSCEKITLIANPVADVQSAQRGVPAKPLFRIQGTGAFGSTEMDYPNDREVLETFECSRSVIFSYRFAHISRTLRALQNSTKTSLRLEQEGLLSLQFLVPVPRPRGGMSDSFIEFRCLALDDDVAQ
;
A
#
# COMPACT_ATOMS: atom_id res chain seq x y z
N MET A 1 43.96 -2.84 34.30
CA MET A 1 43.13 -1.74 33.79
C MET A 1 43.13 -1.82 32.27
N SER A 2 42.19 -2.58 31.68
CA SER A 2 42.02 -2.59 30.22
C SER A 2 41.09 -1.45 29.86
N GLN A 3 41.61 -0.46 29.14
CA GLN A 3 40.80 0.59 28.51
C GLN A 3 39.88 -0.06 27.48
N MET A 4 38.57 0.02 27.71
CA MET A 4 37.58 -0.16 26.65
C MET A 4 37.80 0.97 25.65
N MET A 5 38.32 0.63 24.47
CA MET A 5 38.25 1.50 23.30
C MET A 5 36.78 1.74 23.00
N SER A 6 36.29 2.95 23.29
CA SER A 6 35.03 3.44 22.75
C SER A 6 35.21 3.56 21.24
N GLN A 7 34.54 2.69 20.47
CA GLN A 7 34.38 2.89 19.03
C GLN A 7 33.77 4.29 18.81
N PRO A 8 34.26 5.06 17.83
CA PRO A 8 33.64 6.34 17.51
C PRO A 8 32.18 6.08 17.17
N LYS A 9 31.27 6.74 17.89
CA LYS A 9 29.84 6.66 17.63
C LYS A 9 29.62 7.26 16.24
N GLU A 10 29.50 6.41 15.22
CA GLU A 10 29.16 6.87 13.87
C GLU A 10 27.93 7.76 13.97
N LEU A 11 28.05 8.95 13.38
CA LEU A 11 27.00 9.95 13.35
C LEU A 11 25.86 9.41 12.47
N GLN A 12 24.84 8.85 13.11
CA GLN A 12 23.67 8.30 12.43
C GLN A 12 22.58 9.38 12.37
N LEU A 13 22.21 9.77 11.16
CA LEU A 13 21.13 10.72 10.92
C LEU A 13 19.76 10.12 11.27
N LEU A 14 19.50 8.88 10.83
CA LEU A 14 18.30 8.13 11.19
C LEU A 14 18.69 6.83 11.88
N THR A 15 17.97 6.54 12.96
CA THR A 15 17.84 5.22 13.55
C THR A 15 16.36 4.92 13.76
N ALA A 16 15.87 3.85 13.15
CA ALA A 16 14.52 3.38 13.36
C ALA A 16 14.50 1.86 13.59
N SER A 17 13.57 1.35 14.40
CA SER A 17 13.40 -0.10 14.56
C SER A 17 11.95 -0.53 14.57
N VAL A 18 11.70 -1.73 14.05
CA VAL A 18 10.40 -2.41 14.07
C VAL A 18 10.60 -3.86 14.51
N HIS A 19 9.72 -4.36 15.37
CA HIS A 19 9.72 -5.76 15.80
C HIS A 19 9.04 -6.69 14.79
N ASP A 20 8.27 -6.13 13.84
CA ASP A 20 7.61 -6.88 12.78
C ASP A 20 7.66 -6.13 11.44
N VAL A 21 8.58 -6.56 10.57
CA VAL A 21 8.78 -5.98 9.23
C VAL A 21 7.59 -6.15 8.29
N ARG A 22 6.64 -7.05 8.58
CA ARG A 22 5.52 -7.32 7.66
C ARG A 22 4.74 -6.06 7.36
N TYR A 23 4.50 -5.20 8.36
CA TYR A 23 3.72 -3.97 8.21
C TYR A 23 4.45 -2.94 7.36
N PHE A 24 5.73 -2.73 7.64
CA PHE A 24 6.60 -1.86 6.84
C PHE A 24 6.65 -2.34 5.38
N ALA A 25 6.92 -3.63 5.17
CA ALA A 25 6.98 -4.22 3.83
C ALA A 25 5.62 -4.23 3.12
N SER A 26 4.50 -4.38 3.83
CA SER A 26 3.14 -4.32 3.26
C SER A 26 2.84 -2.94 2.66
N LEU A 27 3.19 -1.88 3.39
CA LEU A 27 3.04 -0.49 2.94
C LEU A 27 3.85 -0.22 1.68
N LEU A 28 5.12 -0.64 1.66
CA LEU A 28 6.00 -0.50 0.48
C LEU A 28 5.56 -1.36 -0.71
N ARG A 29 5.10 -2.59 -0.49
CA ARG A 29 4.58 -3.44 -1.57
C ARG A 29 3.33 -2.85 -2.24
N GLY A 30 2.52 -2.11 -1.50
CA GLY A 30 1.34 -1.45 -2.04
C GLY A 30 1.67 -0.42 -3.13
N ILE A 31 2.87 0.16 -3.10
CA ILE A 31 3.36 1.12 -4.12
C ILE A 31 4.49 0.55 -5.00
N GLY A 32 4.82 -0.74 -4.86
CA GLY A 32 5.95 -1.40 -5.52
C GLY A 32 5.73 -1.74 -7.00
N PHE A 33 5.34 -0.76 -7.82
CA PHE A 33 5.15 -0.91 -9.27
C PHE A 33 6.27 -0.28 -10.11
N SER A 34 7.14 0.53 -9.50
CA SER A 34 8.40 1.00 -10.11
C SER A 34 9.56 0.76 -9.13
N ASN A 35 10.74 0.51 -9.68
CA ASN A 35 11.93 0.24 -8.88
C ASN A 35 12.57 1.52 -8.32
N ARG A 36 12.39 2.67 -8.97
CA ARG A 36 12.92 3.94 -8.45
C ARG A 36 11.90 4.55 -7.51
N ALA A 37 12.25 4.67 -6.23
CA ALA A 37 11.42 5.29 -5.22
C ALA A 37 12.16 6.43 -4.53
N SER A 38 11.49 7.57 -4.37
CA SER A 38 11.94 8.70 -3.57
C SER A 38 11.54 8.46 -2.12
N MET A 39 12.50 8.33 -1.22
CA MET A 39 12.26 8.18 0.21
C MET A 39 12.62 9.47 0.93
N ARG A 40 11.69 9.99 1.71
CA ARG A 40 11.82 11.20 2.52
C ARG A 40 11.67 10.84 3.99
N PHE A 41 12.65 11.22 4.80
CA PHE A 41 12.57 11.13 6.26
C PHE A 41 12.28 12.51 6.82
N THR A 42 11.37 12.59 7.77
CA THR A 42 11.00 13.83 8.45
C THR A 42 10.96 13.57 9.94
N ALA A 43 11.55 14.47 10.74
CA ALA A 43 11.68 14.31 12.19
C ALA A 43 10.35 13.93 12.89
N ASP A 44 9.28 14.67 12.58
CA ASP A 44 7.99 14.55 13.28
C ASP A 44 6.99 13.61 12.60
N SER A 45 7.09 13.40 11.28
CA SER A 45 6.08 12.65 10.52
C SER A 45 6.48 11.23 10.14
N GLY A 46 7.75 10.83 10.30
CA GLY A 46 8.22 9.50 9.93
C GLY A 46 8.80 9.41 8.52
N ILE A 47 8.51 8.31 7.83
CA ILE A 47 9.00 8.00 6.48
C ILE A 47 7.88 8.18 5.47
N THR A 48 8.14 8.94 4.40
CA THR A 48 7.29 9.02 3.22
C THR A 48 8.01 8.40 2.04
N VAL A 49 7.38 7.45 1.35
CA VAL A 49 7.95 6.82 0.15
C VAL A 49 7.04 7.11 -1.03
N THR A 50 7.61 7.71 -2.08
CA THR A 50 6.90 8.13 -3.27
C THR A 50 7.45 7.42 -4.50
N VAL A 51 6.53 6.96 -5.35
CA VAL A 51 6.82 6.26 -6.60
C VAL A 51 5.99 6.90 -7.71
N GLU A 52 6.62 7.18 -8.84
CA GLU A 52 6.00 7.79 -10.01
C GLU A 52 6.03 6.84 -11.22
N GLU A 53 4.95 6.84 -12.02
CA GLU A 53 4.89 6.16 -13.32
C GLU A 53 4.32 7.13 -14.38
N ALA A 54 5.07 7.29 -15.47
CA ALA A 54 4.68 8.01 -16.69
C ALA A 54 4.11 9.43 -16.47
N ARG A 55 4.63 10.19 -15.49
CA ARG A 55 4.21 11.57 -15.16
C ARG A 55 2.70 11.78 -15.00
N THR A 56 1.98 10.72 -14.63
CA THR A 56 0.51 10.76 -14.55
C THR A 56 -0.02 9.92 -13.41
N LEU A 57 0.78 8.99 -12.87
CA LEU A 57 0.48 8.25 -11.66
C LEU A 57 1.54 8.54 -10.61
N LEU A 58 1.09 8.98 -9.44
CA LEU A 58 1.91 9.18 -8.26
C LEU A 58 1.35 8.32 -7.14
N ALA A 59 2.17 7.49 -6.51
CA ALA A 59 1.79 6.72 -5.33
C ALA A 59 2.69 7.08 -4.16
N THR A 60 2.09 7.31 -2.99
CA THR A 60 2.80 7.70 -1.77
C THR A 60 2.36 6.83 -0.62
N SER A 61 3.32 6.26 0.12
CA SER A 61 3.09 5.54 1.36
C SER A 61 3.59 6.36 2.55
N TYR A 62 2.75 6.49 3.57
CA TYR A 62 3.03 7.29 4.76
C TYR A 62 3.23 6.40 5.98
N ILE A 63 4.47 6.28 6.45
CA ILE A 63 4.85 5.43 7.58
C ILE A 63 5.20 6.33 8.76
N TYR A 64 4.25 6.50 9.67
CA TYR A 64 4.40 7.41 10.81
C TYR A 64 5.46 6.95 11.80
N ALA A 65 6.10 7.92 12.46
CA ALA A 65 7.14 7.68 13.47
C ALA A 65 6.65 6.81 14.64
N ASP A 66 5.37 6.89 14.99
CA ASP A 66 4.76 6.10 16.07
C ASP A 66 4.56 4.61 15.73
N HIS A 67 4.78 4.21 14.47
CA HIS A 67 4.79 2.81 14.04
C HIS A 67 6.11 2.11 14.36
N PHE A 68 7.15 2.86 14.74
CA PHE A 68 8.47 2.33 15.06
C PHE A 68 8.64 2.17 16.58
N ASP A 69 9.28 1.07 17.00
CA ASP A 69 9.63 0.84 18.40
C ASP A 69 10.70 1.83 18.88
N GLU A 70 11.63 2.17 17.98
CA GLU A 70 12.64 3.23 18.14
C GLU A 70 12.53 4.14 16.92
N TRP A 71 12.44 5.45 17.14
CA TRP A 71 12.55 6.46 16.09
C TRP A 71 13.43 7.60 16.61
N ALA A 72 14.58 7.80 15.97
CA ALA A 72 15.50 8.87 16.28
C ALA A 72 16.02 9.47 14.97
N PHE A 73 15.75 10.76 14.78
CA PHE A 73 16.18 11.52 13.62
C PHE A 73 16.93 12.77 14.09
N ASP A 74 18.21 12.86 13.73
CA ASP A 74 19.11 13.92 14.19
C ASP A 74 19.11 15.11 13.22
N VAL A 75 18.26 16.08 13.51
CA VAL A 75 18.12 17.32 12.70
C VAL A 75 19.38 18.20 12.76
N ASP A 76 20.14 18.16 13.85
CA ASP A 76 21.31 19.03 14.03
C ASP A 76 22.48 18.57 13.14
N ASN A 77 22.60 17.26 12.92
CA ASN A 77 23.63 16.69 12.06
C ASN A 77 23.38 16.92 10.55
N LEU A 78 22.13 17.14 10.13
CA LEU A 78 21.83 17.63 8.78
C LEU A 78 22.46 19.01 8.49
N GLN A 79 22.68 19.81 9.53
CA GLN A 79 23.19 21.18 9.41
C GLN A 79 24.72 21.25 9.31
N ALA A 80 25.43 20.17 9.68
CA ALA A 80 26.90 20.14 9.75
C ALA A 80 27.60 19.80 8.42
N ALA A 81 26.85 19.38 7.40
CA ALA A 81 27.41 19.12 6.07
C ALA A 81 27.81 20.45 5.38
N PRO A 82 29.06 20.59 4.88
CA PRO A 82 29.52 21.82 4.25
C PRO A 82 28.74 22.06 2.95
N SER A 83 27.93 23.12 2.96
CA SER A 83 27.03 23.51 1.89
C SER A 83 27.80 24.02 0.67
N GLN A 84 27.81 23.24 -0.42
CA GLN A 84 27.87 23.80 -1.78
C GLN A 84 26.48 23.62 -2.40
N LEU A 85 25.63 24.63 -2.19
CA LEU A 85 24.36 24.96 -2.88
C LEU A 85 23.35 25.44 -1.83
N SER A 86 23.45 26.72 -1.50
CA SER A 86 22.37 27.48 -0.88
C SER A 86 21.19 27.58 -1.86
N ALA A 87 20.30 26.60 -1.83
CA ALA A 87 18.95 26.68 -2.38
C ALA A 87 17.97 27.05 -1.23
N PRO A 88 17.04 28.01 -1.44
CA PRO A 88 16.21 28.55 -0.37
C PRO A 88 15.08 27.61 0.11
N ASP A 89 14.82 26.48 -0.55
CA ASP A 89 13.65 25.61 -0.30
C ASP A 89 13.98 24.25 0.36
N ILE A 90 15.18 24.08 0.94
CA ILE A 90 15.50 22.85 1.67
C ILE A 90 14.74 22.87 3.00
N ASP A 91 13.72 22.04 3.10
CA ASP A 91 13.00 21.75 4.35
C ASP A 91 13.99 21.20 5.38
N ARG A 92 14.41 22.06 6.32
CA ARG A 92 15.56 21.84 7.21
C ARG A 92 15.36 20.69 8.22
N HIS A 93 14.18 20.07 8.23
CA HIS A 93 13.81 18.96 9.11
C HIS A 93 13.58 17.66 8.34
N ALA A 94 13.95 17.61 7.06
CA ALA A 94 13.78 16.45 6.22
C ALA A 94 15.03 16.14 5.38
N THR A 95 15.21 14.87 5.04
CA THR A 95 16.19 14.42 4.04
C THR A 95 15.48 13.54 3.02
N SER A 96 15.86 13.67 1.75
CA SER A 96 15.29 12.89 0.65
C SER A 96 16.40 12.25 -0.17
N PHE A 97 16.17 11.02 -0.63
CA PHE A 97 17.06 10.30 -1.53
C PHE A 97 16.28 9.24 -2.30
N GLU A 98 16.83 8.78 -3.40
CA GLU A 98 16.29 7.67 -4.18
C GLU A 98 16.87 6.33 -3.76
N ILE A 99 16.05 5.28 -3.84
CA ILE A 99 16.45 3.91 -3.52
C ILE A 99 15.78 2.90 -4.49
N PRO A 100 16.46 1.80 -4.86
CA PRO A 100 15.86 0.69 -5.56
C PRO A 100 14.85 -0.05 -4.66
N LEU A 101 13.57 0.25 -4.85
CA LEU A 101 12.47 -0.28 -4.03
C LEU A 101 12.36 -1.80 -4.09
N ASN A 102 12.65 -2.43 -5.24
CA ASN A 102 12.62 -3.89 -5.34
C ASN A 102 13.70 -4.53 -4.48
N THR A 103 14.91 -3.96 -4.49
CA THR A 103 16.01 -4.42 -3.64
C THR A 103 15.66 -4.26 -2.16
N LEU A 104 15.07 -3.12 -1.77
CA LEU A 104 14.60 -2.92 -0.41
C LEU A 104 13.55 -3.97 0.00
N LEU A 105 12.58 -4.26 -0.86
CA LEU A 105 11.55 -5.28 -0.62
C LEU A 105 12.13 -6.70 -0.54
N GLU A 106 13.14 -7.03 -1.35
CA GLU A 106 13.86 -8.30 -1.29
C GLU A 106 14.64 -8.45 0.02
N CYS A 107 15.37 -7.40 0.45
CA CYS A 107 16.07 -7.37 1.73
C CYS A 107 15.11 -7.56 2.91
N LEU A 108 13.96 -6.87 2.90
CA LEU A 108 12.93 -7.02 3.93
C LEU A 108 12.37 -8.45 4.00
N ASN A 109 12.34 -9.16 2.86
CA ASN A 109 11.81 -10.52 2.76
C ASN A 109 12.90 -11.60 2.75
N ILE A 110 14.12 -11.32 3.23
CA ILE A 110 15.24 -12.27 3.18
C ILE A 110 14.93 -13.60 3.90
N PHE A 111 14.15 -13.55 4.98
CA PHE A 111 13.72 -14.72 5.74
C PHE A 111 12.37 -15.31 5.25
N GLY A 112 11.75 -14.72 4.23
CA GLY A 112 10.45 -15.15 3.68
C GLY A 112 9.23 -14.88 4.58
N THR A 113 9.42 -14.19 5.71
CA THR A 113 8.42 -13.91 6.75
C THR A 113 7.71 -12.57 6.57
N ALA A 114 8.12 -11.74 5.62
CA ALA A 114 7.63 -10.37 5.49
C ALA A 114 6.25 -10.25 4.80
N ASN A 115 5.59 -11.37 4.50
CA ASN A 115 4.27 -11.39 3.86
C ASN A 115 3.15 -11.51 4.91
N MET A 116 2.11 -10.68 4.82
CA MET A 116 0.95 -10.74 5.73
C MET A 116 0.15 -12.05 5.65
N SER A 117 0.27 -12.77 4.54
CA SER A 117 -0.49 -13.99 4.24
C SER A 117 0.25 -15.29 4.58
N SER A 118 1.48 -15.24 5.10
CA SER A 118 2.33 -16.43 5.28
C SER A 118 2.02 -17.26 6.54
N SER A 119 0.83 -17.17 7.13
CA SER A 119 0.40 -18.02 8.25
C SER A 119 -0.03 -19.45 7.84
N SER A 120 0.39 -19.95 6.66
CA SER A 120 0.00 -21.30 6.20
C SER A 120 1.08 -22.14 5.50
N SER A 121 2.38 -21.84 5.67
CA SER A 121 3.44 -22.69 5.10
C SER A 121 4.43 -23.20 6.14
N THR A 122 4.01 -24.20 6.92
CA THR A 122 4.94 -25.14 7.57
C THR A 122 4.53 -26.57 7.28
N GLY A 123 5.34 -27.25 6.46
CA GLY A 123 5.38 -28.71 6.40
C GLY A 123 5.13 -29.31 5.02
N SER A 124 6.10 -29.19 4.12
CA SER A 124 6.26 -30.09 2.97
C SER A 124 6.46 -31.53 3.45
N LYS A 125 5.38 -32.23 3.79
CA LYS A 125 5.38 -33.70 3.82
C LYS A 125 5.22 -34.16 2.37
N HIS A 126 6.33 -34.53 1.75
CA HIS A 126 6.33 -35.29 0.50
C HIS A 126 5.30 -36.43 0.60
N LYS A 127 4.20 -36.35 -0.16
CA LYS A 127 3.31 -37.51 -0.39
C LYS A 127 4.09 -38.51 -1.23
N ARG A 128 4.78 -39.43 -0.55
CA ARG A 128 5.37 -40.62 -1.16
C ARG A 128 4.21 -41.48 -1.68
N TRP A 129 4.05 -41.54 -2.99
CA TRP A 129 3.08 -42.40 -3.67
C TRP A 129 3.25 -43.84 -3.19
N ARG A 130 2.25 -44.39 -2.48
CA ARG A 130 2.17 -45.83 -2.19
C ARG A 130 1.51 -46.50 -3.39
N ARG A 131 2.18 -47.52 -3.93
CA ARG A 131 1.64 -48.41 -4.96
C ARG A 131 0.49 -49.22 -4.39
N ALA A 132 -0.50 -49.49 -5.24
CA ALA A 132 -1.61 -50.39 -5.00
C ALA A 132 -1.09 -51.81 -4.80
N ASP A 133 -1.33 -52.36 -3.62
CA ASP A 133 -1.46 -53.80 -3.30
C ASP A 133 -1.50 -53.90 -1.77
N ASP A 134 -2.69 -53.76 -1.19
CA ASP A 134 -3.14 -54.71 -0.15
C ASP A 134 -4.64 -54.49 0.11
N ALA A 135 -5.38 -55.59 0.13
CA ALA A 135 -6.82 -55.67 0.22
C ALA A 135 -7.22 -56.17 1.61
N SER A 136 -8.16 -55.49 2.26
CA SER A 136 -9.21 -56.05 3.16
C SER A 136 -9.92 -54.87 3.82
N ASP A 137 -11.18 -54.61 3.47
CA ASP A 137 -12.40 -55.25 4.00
C ASP A 137 -12.78 -54.66 5.37
N ASP A 138 -13.78 -53.77 5.37
CA ASP A 138 -14.86 -53.76 6.35
C ASP A 138 -15.88 -52.64 6.05
N GLU A 139 -17.13 -53.06 5.96
CA GLU A 139 -18.35 -52.29 5.69
C GLU A 139 -18.75 -51.40 6.87
N ARG A 140 -19.36 -50.24 6.58
CA ARG A 140 -20.73 -49.81 7.00
C ARG A 140 -20.90 -48.29 6.88
N GLY A 141 -22.03 -47.89 6.30
CA GLY A 141 -22.34 -46.51 5.96
C GLY A 141 -22.87 -45.65 7.10
N ASP A 142 -22.98 -44.34 6.83
CA ASP A 142 -24.02 -43.46 7.37
C ASP A 142 -24.08 -42.15 6.57
N GLU A 143 -25.29 -41.65 6.33
CA GLU A 143 -25.59 -40.40 5.66
C GLU A 143 -25.52 -39.21 6.66
N GLY A 144 -24.95 -38.07 6.23
CA GLY A 144 -25.44 -36.78 6.69
C GLY A 144 -24.43 -35.78 7.28
N ARG A 145 -24.51 -34.56 6.73
CA ARG A 145 -24.40 -33.25 7.42
C ARG A 145 -23.01 -32.71 7.84
N ARG A 146 -22.52 -31.77 7.02
CA ARG A 146 -22.32 -30.31 7.27
C ARG A 146 -20.94 -29.76 6.84
N PRO A 147 -20.91 -28.50 6.35
CA PRO A 147 -19.72 -27.88 5.79
C PRO A 147 -18.78 -27.44 6.91
N ASN A 148 -17.49 -27.72 6.73
CA ASN A 148 -16.46 -27.39 7.69
C ASN A 148 -16.23 -25.87 7.73
N VAL A 149 -16.78 -25.22 8.76
CA VAL A 149 -16.52 -23.81 9.09
C VAL A 149 -15.29 -23.76 9.99
N ASN A 150 -14.10 -23.73 9.41
CA ASN A 150 -12.87 -23.40 10.15
C ASN A 150 -12.68 -21.87 10.20
N ARG A 151 -13.54 -21.19 10.99
CA ARG A 151 -13.46 -19.74 11.28
C ARG A 151 -13.21 -19.46 12.76
N ILE A 152 -12.30 -20.21 13.40
CA ILE A 152 -11.89 -19.89 14.78
C ILE A 152 -10.37 -19.90 15.01
N ASP A 153 -9.58 -20.37 14.04
CA ASP A 153 -8.11 -20.31 14.11
C ASP A 153 -7.54 -18.92 13.79
N GLN A 154 -8.38 -17.95 13.45
CA GLN A 154 -7.96 -16.59 13.13
C GLN A 154 -7.78 -15.69 14.37
N HIS A 155 -8.03 -16.21 15.58
CA HIS A 155 -8.06 -15.42 16.82
C HIS A 155 -7.20 -15.96 17.97
N PHE A 156 -6.50 -17.10 17.81
CA PHE A 156 -5.56 -17.60 18.82
C PHE A 156 -4.18 -17.80 18.19
N GLY A 157 -3.22 -16.99 18.64
CA GLY A 157 -1.88 -16.87 18.09
C GLY A 157 -1.12 -18.18 18.00
N GLY A 158 -0.85 -18.63 16.78
CA GLY A 158 0.11 -19.67 16.50
C GLY A 158 1.48 -19.04 16.27
N ASN A 159 2.39 -19.16 17.24
CA ASN A 159 3.84 -18.93 17.18
C ASN A 159 4.38 -18.29 15.87
N GLU A 160 4.01 -17.04 15.61
CA GLU A 160 4.38 -16.37 14.36
C GLU A 160 5.84 -15.97 14.46
N LYS A 161 6.68 -16.55 13.60
CA LYS A 161 8.06 -16.08 13.38
C LYS A 161 7.98 -14.65 12.87
N ARG A 162 8.38 -13.69 13.70
CA ARG A 162 8.40 -12.26 13.37
C ARG A 162 9.83 -11.85 13.08
N THR A 163 10.05 -11.21 11.94
CA THR A 163 11.35 -10.62 11.66
C THR A 163 11.33 -9.18 12.16
N SER A 164 12.26 -8.87 13.05
CA SER A 164 12.57 -7.52 13.46
C SER A 164 13.58 -6.88 12.50
N MET A 165 13.55 -5.55 12.39
CA MET A 165 14.49 -4.78 11.60
C MET A 165 14.93 -3.55 12.39
N ARG A 166 16.23 -3.24 12.29
CA ARG A 166 16.79 -1.93 12.60
C ARG A 166 17.24 -1.27 11.30
N LEU A 167 16.73 -0.08 11.03
CA LEU A 167 17.03 0.76 9.87
C LEU A 167 17.94 1.90 10.32
N THR A 168 19.09 2.07 9.66
CA THR A 168 20.03 3.16 9.95
C THR A 168 20.48 3.87 8.69
N TYR A 169 20.66 5.17 8.79
CA TYR A 169 21.16 6.02 7.69
C TYR A 169 22.07 7.10 8.25
N ALA A 170 23.29 7.20 7.75
CA ALA A 170 24.28 8.17 8.23
C ALA A 170 24.08 9.58 7.64
N GLY A 171 23.41 9.69 6.49
CA GLY A 171 23.15 10.95 5.79
C GLY A 171 23.44 10.87 4.29
N PRO A 172 23.28 12.00 3.57
CA PRO A 172 23.52 12.06 2.13
C PRO A 172 24.85 11.42 1.71
N GLY A 173 24.85 10.67 0.61
CA GLY A 173 26.02 9.94 0.11
C GLY A 173 26.34 8.61 0.80
N HIS A 174 25.64 8.23 1.88
CA HIS A 174 25.81 6.94 2.55
C HIS A 174 24.73 5.94 2.15
N ALA A 175 25.01 4.64 2.30
CA ALA A 175 24.02 3.59 2.08
C ALA A 175 22.97 3.55 3.19
N LEU A 176 21.76 3.10 2.85
CA LEU A 176 20.74 2.73 3.81
C LEU A 176 21.06 1.32 4.34
N THR A 177 21.24 1.21 5.66
CA THR A 177 21.60 -0.07 6.29
C THR A 177 20.40 -0.68 7.00
N LEU A 178 20.12 -1.94 6.72
CA LEU A 178 19.07 -2.74 7.34
C LEU A 178 19.72 -3.90 8.10
N VAL A 179 19.44 -4.03 9.39
CA VAL A 179 19.82 -5.20 10.19
C VAL A 179 18.54 -5.95 10.55
N LEU A 180 18.37 -7.16 10.01
CA LEU A 180 17.19 -8.00 10.19
C LEU A 180 17.50 -9.20 11.10
N ALA A 181 16.55 -9.59 11.96
CA ALA A 181 16.67 -10.76 12.83
C ALA A 181 15.31 -11.45 13.02
N GLU A 182 15.25 -12.78 12.87
CA GLU A 182 14.03 -13.60 13.06
C GLU A 182 13.69 -13.85 14.54
N ASP A 183 14.70 -13.88 15.41
CA ASP A 183 14.58 -14.07 16.85
C ASP A 183 15.80 -13.49 17.56
N SER A 184 15.73 -13.36 18.89
CA SER A 184 16.82 -12.80 19.71
C SER A 184 18.11 -13.62 19.68
N SER A 185 18.04 -14.90 19.28
CA SER A 185 19.15 -15.85 19.32
C SER A 185 19.58 -16.40 17.96
N GLY A 186 18.85 -16.10 16.89
CA GLY A 186 19.11 -16.67 15.57
C GLY A 186 19.89 -15.73 14.66
N PRO A 187 19.93 -16.07 13.36
CA PRO A 187 20.78 -15.39 12.40
C PRO A 187 20.33 -13.95 12.22
N THR A 188 21.31 -13.05 12.21
CA THR A 188 21.13 -11.66 11.81
C THR A 188 21.66 -11.46 10.40
N THR A 189 20.95 -10.66 9.61
CA THR A 189 21.35 -10.30 8.24
C THR A 189 21.50 -8.79 8.17
N THR A 190 22.64 -8.32 7.70
CA THR A 190 22.87 -6.90 7.40
C THR A 190 22.82 -6.69 5.90
N CYS A 191 21.99 -5.76 5.44
CA CYS A 191 21.91 -5.32 4.05
C CYS A 191 22.30 -3.85 3.97
N GLU A 192 23.18 -3.52 3.03
CA GLU A 192 23.54 -2.14 2.70
C GLU A 192 23.02 -1.82 1.30
N ILE A 193 22.12 -0.85 1.20
CA ILE A 193 21.47 -0.47 -0.05
C ILE A 193 21.97 0.91 -0.46
N SER A 194 22.54 1.01 -1.65
CA SER A 194 22.99 2.29 -2.21
C SER A 194 21.84 3.28 -2.33
N THR A 195 22.10 4.53 -1.93
CA THR A 195 21.18 5.66 -2.10
C THR A 195 21.65 6.53 -3.24
N PHE A 196 20.71 7.24 -3.87
CA PHE A 196 20.96 8.13 -5.00
C PHE A 196 20.39 9.52 -4.69
N ASP A 197 20.91 10.54 -5.37
CA ASP A 197 20.40 11.90 -5.23
C ASP A 197 18.93 11.94 -5.67
N SER A 198 18.10 12.65 -4.90
CA SER A 198 16.66 12.76 -5.19
C SER A 198 16.41 13.63 -6.41
N GLU A 199 15.71 13.11 -7.41
CA GLU A 199 15.10 13.95 -8.44
C GLU A 199 13.80 14.58 -7.90
N PRO A 200 13.40 15.78 -8.37
CA PRO A 200 12.11 16.36 -8.01
C PRO A 200 10.98 15.49 -8.59
N ASN A 201 10.08 15.02 -7.72
CA ASN A 201 8.93 14.23 -8.12
C ASN A 201 7.86 15.10 -8.81
N LEU A 202 7.03 14.50 -9.66
CA LEU A 202 5.80 15.13 -10.12
C LEU A 202 4.92 15.51 -8.93
N GLU A 203 4.50 16.77 -8.88
CA GLU A 203 3.50 17.24 -7.94
C GLU A 203 2.12 17.22 -8.60
N LEU A 204 1.19 16.48 -7.99
CA LEU A 204 -0.23 16.48 -8.35
C LEU A 204 -1.02 17.06 -7.17
N PRO A 205 -1.01 18.39 -6.95
CA PRO A 205 -1.68 18.99 -5.81
C PRO A 205 -3.18 18.72 -5.90
N PHE A 206 -3.76 18.17 -4.82
CA PHE A 206 -5.19 17.93 -4.75
C PHE A 206 -5.83 19.03 -3.89
N ASP A 207 -6.71 19.82 -4.47
CA ASP A 207 -7.49 20.87 -3.82
C ASP A 207 -8.83 20.31 -3.30
N ALA A 208 -8.97 20.30 -1.98
CA ALA A 208 -10.19 19.86 -1.31
C ALA A 208 -11.40 20.74 -1.68
N GLU A 209 -11.21 22.01 -2.02
CA GLU A 209 -12.29 22.92 -2.44
C GLU A 209 -12.80 22.59 -3.85
N GLN A 210 -11.94 21.99 -4.71
CA GLN A 210 -12.30 21.54 -6.05
C GLN A 210 -12.83 20.11 -6.09
N THR A 211 -13.11 19.48 -4.95
CA THR A 211 -13.64 18.12 -4.91
C THR A 211 -15.07 18.07 -5.48
N ALA A 212 -15.22 17.42 -6.64
CA ALA A 212 -16.52 17.23 -7.29
C ALA A 212 -17.24 15.98 -6.76
N LEU A 213 -16.48 14.92 -6.47
CA LEU A 213 -16.97 13.65 -5.96
C LEU A 213 -16.11 13.19 -4.78
N LYS A 214 -16.74 12.71 -3.71
CA LYS A 214 -16.12 12.03 -2.59
C LYS A 214 -16.92 10.79 -2.20
N ILE A 215 -16.25 9.65 -2.25
CA ILE A 215 -16.77 8.34 -1.87
C ILE A 215 -15.89 7.75 -0.79
N ILE A 216 -16.49 7.15 0.23
CA ILE A 216 -15.80 6.28 1.18
C ILE A 216 -16.45 4.91 1.11
N PHE A 217 -15.70 3.92 0.65
CA PHE A 217 -16.12 2.52 0.72
C PHE A 217 -15.93 2.01 2.13
N LYS A 218 -16.97 1.37 2.68
CA LYS A 218 -16.95 0.78 4.03
C LYS A 218 -15.88 -0.30 4.16
N SER A 219 -15.62 -1.01 3.08
CA SER A 219 -14.57 -2.01 2.94
C SER A 219 -13.84 -1.82 1.61
N SER A 220 -12.51 -1.82 1.65
CA SER A 220 -11.68 -1.82 0.43
C SER A 220 -11.93 -3.03 -0.48
N PHE A 221 -12.55 -4.09 0.04
CA PHE A 221 -13.01 -5.23 -0.77
C PHE A 221 -13.87 -4.79 -1.95
N TRP A 222 -14.76 -3.82 -1.78
CA TRP A 222 -15.70 -3.40 -2.81
C TRP A 222 -15.04 -2.81 -4.06
N LEU A 223 -13.96 -2.04 -3.89
CA LEU A 223 -13.19 -1.54 -5.03
C LEU A 223 -12.23 -2.61 -5.56
N ARG A 224 -11.64 -3.41 -4.67
CA ARG A 224 -10.72 -4.49 -5.05
C ARG A 224 -11.38 -5.53 -5.96
N ASP A 225 -12.57 -5.97 -5.57
CA ASP A 225 -13.33 -7.00 -6.28
C ASP A 225 -13.65 -6.52 -7.70
N ALA A 226 -14.23 -5.33 -7.83
CA ALA A 226 -14.50 -4.68 -9.10
C ALA A 226 -13.27 -4.55 -9.99
N LEU A 227 -12.15 -4.04 -9.47
CA LEU A 227 -10.92 -3.92 -10.25
C LEU A 227 -10.31 -5.27 -10.64
N SER A 228 -10.54 -6.33 -9.86
CA SER A 228 -10.04 -7.67 -10.13
C SER A 228 -10.88 -8.46 -11.14
N GLU A 229 -12.15 -8.08 -11.31
CA GLU A 229 -13.05 -8.66 -12.31
C GLU A 229 -12.88 -8.06 -13.71
N LEU A 230 -12.21 -6.91 -13.82
CA LEU A 230 -11.91 -6.28 -15.11
C LEU A 230 -10.88 -7.10 -15.89
N ASP A 231 -11.11 -7.21 -17.21
CA ASP A 231 -10.22 -7.92 -18.11
C ASP A 231 -8.85 -7.22 -18.19
N PRO A 232 -7.72 -7.94 -18.08
CA PRO A 232 -6.38 -7.35 -18.22
C PRO A 232 -6.13 -6.61 -19.55
N SER A 233 -6.91 -6.89 -20.59
CA SER A 233 -6.89 -6.21 -21.89
C SER A 233 -7.67 -4.89 -21.91
N CYS A 234 -8.34 -4.51 -20.82
CA CYS A 234 -8.94 -3.18 -20.70
C CYS A 234 -7.87 -2.10 -20.86
N GLU A 235 -8.12 -1.13 -21.74
CA GLU A 235 -7.21 0.00 -21.95
C GLU A 235 -7.51 1.12 -20.94
N LYS A 236 -8.80 1.36 -20.71
CA LYS A 236 -9.28 2.43 -19.83
C LYS A 236 -10.40 1.98 -18.91
N ILE A 237 -10.45 2.65 -17.77
CA ILE A 237 -11.52 2.56 -16.78
C ILE A 237 -12.18 3.93 -16.66
N THR A 238 -13.50 3.99 -16.78
CA THR A 238 -14.30 5.21 -16.71
C THR A 238 -15.10 5.19 -15.41
N LEU A 239 -14.92 6.24 -14.61
CA LEU A 239 -15.65 6.48 -13.38
C LEU A 239 -16.79 7.44 -13.68
N ILE A 240 -18.02 6.99 -13.45
CA ILE A 240 -19.24 7.76 -13.67
C ILE A 240 -19.93 7.94 -12.32
N ALA A 241 -20.19 9.18 -11.91
CA ALA A 241 -20.96 9.46 -10.71
C ALA A 241 -22.02 10.52 -10.96
N ASN A 242 -23.17 10.37 -10.34
CA ASN A 242 -24.29 11.31 -10.45
C ASN A 242 -24.77 11.74 -9.07
N PRO A 243 -25.21 13.00 -8.89
CA PRO A 243 -25.85 13.44 -7.66
C PRO A 243 -27.10 12.60 -7.34
N VAL A 244 -27.39 12.41 -6.06
CA VAL A 244 -28.55 11.61 -5.60
C VAL A 244 -29.87 12.13 -6.17
N ALA A 245 -29.99 13.46 -6.33
CA ALA A 245 -31.18 14.10 -6.91
C ALA A 245 -31.43 13.68 -8.37
N ASP A 246 -30.36 13.54 -9.17
CA ASP A 246 -30.44 13.19 -10.59
C ASP A 246 -30.77 11.71 -10.80
N VAL A 247 -30.35 10.85 -9.87
CA VAL A 247 -30.71 9.43 -9.86
C VAL A 247 -32.20 9.26 -9.57
N GLN A 248 -32.75 10.08 -8.68
CA GLN A 248 -34.16 10.03 -8.27
C GLN A 248 -35.12 10.69 -9.27
N SER A 249 -34.64 11.59 -10.14
CA SER A 249 -35.46 12.29 -11.12
C SER A 249 -35.79 11.46 -12.38
N ALA A 250 -35.66 10.13 -12.33
CA ALA A 250 -35.87 9.26 -13.46
C ALA A 250 -37.27 9.47 -14.07
N GLN A 251 -37.32 10.10 -15.25
CA GLN A 251 -38.56 10.31 -15.99
C GLN A 251 -39.03 8.99 -16.60
N ARG A 252 -40.36 8.83 -16.73
CA ARG A 252 -40.94 7.64 -17.37
C ARG A 252 -40.38 7.48 -18.79
N GLY A 253 -39.69 6.37 -19.05
CA GLY A 253 -39.14 6.05 -20.37
C GLY A 253 -37.66 6.32 -20.55
N VAL A 254 -36.97 6.93 -19.57
CA VAL A 254 -35.50 7.10 -19.57
C VAL A 254 -34.87 6.13 -18.57
N PRO A 255 -33.83 5.36 -18.94
CA PRO A 255 -33.13 4.49 -17.99
C PRO A 255 -32.54 5.31 -16.84
N ALA A 256 -32.67 4.80 -15.61
CA ALA A 256 -32.18 5.48 -14.42
C ALA A 256 -30.64 5.63 -14.48
N LYS A 257 -30.14 6.83 -14.17
CA LYS A 257 -28.70 7.06 -14.08
C LYS A 257 -28.14 6.33 -12.85
N PRO A 258 -26.97 5.67 -12.94
CA PRO A 258 -26.35 5.03 -11.79
C PRO A 258 -25.85 6.09 -10.82
N LEU A 259 -25.85 5.77 -9.52
CA LEU A 259 -25.27 6.64 -8.50
C LEU A 259 -23.75 6.74 -8.69
N PHE A 260 -23.10 5.59 -8.73
CA PHE A 260 -21.70 5.44 -9.06
C PHE A 260 -21.51 4.18 -9.91
N ARG A 261 -20.79 4.32 -11.01
CA ARG A 261 -20.47 3.23 -11.93
C ARG A 261 -18.99 3.21 -12.22
N ILE A 262 -18.42 2.02 -12.19
CA ILE A 262 -17.12 1.72 -12.75
C ILE A 262 -17.35 0.99 -14.07
N GLN A 263 -16.80 1.53 -15.15
CA GLN A 263 -16.89 0.94 -16.48
C GLN A 263 -15.49 0.63 -17.01
N GLY A 264 -15.20 -0.63 -17.31
CA GLY A 264 -13.98 -1.01 -18.04
C GLY A 264 -14.28 -1.13 -19.53
N THR A 265 -13.45 -0.54 -20.39
CA THR A 265 -13.54 -0.71 -21.84
C THR A 265 -12.32 -1.46 -22.36
N GLY A 266 -12.57 -2.59 -23.02
CA GLY A 266 -11.53 -3.43 -23.63
C GLY A 266 -11.86 -3.77 -25.08
N ALA A 267 -10.99 -4.58 -25.71
CA ALA A 267 -11.08 -4.90 -27.14
C ALA A 267 -12.37 -5.65 -27.54
N PHE A 268 -12.98 -6.39 -26.61
CA PHE A 268 -14.14 -7.26 -26.88
C PHE A 268 -15.46 -6.74 -26.28
N GLY A 269 -15.47 -5.52 -25.77
CA GLY A 269 -16.66 -4.90 -25.17
C GLY A 269 -16.34 -4.11 -23.92
N SER A 270 -17.39 -3.74 -23.20
CA SER A 270 -17.29 -3.02 -21.92
C SER A 270 -17.96 -3.80 -20.79
N THR A 271 -17.36 -3.73 -19.61
CA THR A 271 -17.92 -4.26 -18.36
C THR A 271 -18.37 -3.08 -17.50
N GLU A 272 -19.56 -3.17 -16.92
CA GLU A 272 -20.14 -2.12 -16.08
C GLU A 272 -20.46 -2.67 -14.69
N MET A 273 -20.10 -1.92 -13.64
CA MET A 273 -20.35 -2.27 -12.25
C MET A 273 -21.00 -1.07 -11.55
N ASP A 274 -22.25 -1.24 -11.14
CA ASP A 274 -23.04 -0.21 -10.49
C ASP A 274 -23.04 -0.39 -8.97
N TYR A 275 -22.72 0.69 -8.26
CA TYR A 275 -22.77 0.74 -6.81
C TYR A 275 -24.07 1.41 -6.36
N PRO A 276 -24.89 0.71 -5.55
CA PRO A 276 -26.14 1.25 -5.06
C PRO A 276 -25.92 2.33 -3.99
N ASN A 277 -26.98 3.10 -3.68
CA ASN A 277 -27.00 4.00 -2.53
C ASN A 277 -27.18 3.21 -1.22
N ASP A 278 -26.23 2.34 -0.91
CA ASP A 278 -26.23 1.49 0.28
C ASP A 278 -25.06 1.86 1.20
N ARG A 279 -25.36 2.21 2.45
CA ARG A 279 -24.36 2.57 3.47
C ARG A 279 -23.49 1.40 3.92
N GLU A 280 -23.90 0.16 3.65
CA GLU A 280 -23.05 -1.01 3.86
C GLU A 280 -21.95 -1.15 2.81
N VAL A 281 -22.12 -0.48 1.66
CA VAL A 281 -21.15 -0.44 0.56
C VAL A 281 -20.41 0.90 0.57
N LEU A 282 -21.16 1.99 0.45
CA LEU A 282 -20.72 3.37 0.40
C LEU A 282 -21.02 4.05 1.74
N GLU A 283 -20.06 4.04 2.66
CA GLU A 283 -20.17 4.73 3.96
C GLU A 283 -20.39 6.24 3.78
N THR A 284 -19.80 6.83 2.73
CA THR A 284 -20.00 8.22 2.34
C THR A 284 -20.14 8.31 0.83
N PHE A 285 -21.09 9.09 0.36
CA PHE A 285 -21.26 9.47 -1.04
C PHE A 285 -21.68 10.93 -1.13
N GLU A 286 -20.76 11.78 -1.56
CA GLU A 286 -20.95 13.22 -1.73
C GLU A 286 -20.59 13.56 -3.19
N CYS A 287 -21.59 13.86 -4.00
CA CYS A 287 -21.43 14.16 -5.42
C CYS A 287 -22.15 15.47 -5.74
N SER A 288 -21.37 16.50 -6.08
CA SER A 288 -21.89 17.86 -6.31
C SER A 288 -22.46 18.04 -7.73
N ARG A 289 -21.89 17.33 -8.70
CA ARG A 289 -22.29 17.37 -10.12
C ARG A 289 -22.03 16.02 -10.78
N SER A 290 -22.72 15.73 -11.88
CA SER A 290 -22.39 14.55 -12.69
C SER A 290 -20.95 14.65 -13.19
N VAL A 291 -20.17 13.60 -12.98
CA VAL A 291 -18.77 13.50 -13.43
C VAL A 291 -18.57 12.21 -14.19
N ILE A 292 -17.78 12.29 -15.27
CA ILE A 292 -17.38 11.17 -16.11
C ILE A 292 -15.91 11.39 -16.44
N PHE A 293 -15.03 10.57 -15.90
CA PHE A 293 -13.59 10.65 -16.16
C PHE A 293 -13.02 9.27 -16.43
N SER A 294 -12.14 9.20 -17.44
CA SER A 294 -11.45 7.97 -17.81
C SER A 294 -10.01 8.00 -17.33
N TYR A 295 -9.47 6.84 -16.97
CA TYR A 295 -8.09 6.65 -16.54
C TYR A 295 -7.49 5.44 -17.23
N ARG A 296 -6.16 5.39 -17.38
CA ARG A 296 -5.49 4.18 -17.88
C ARG A 296 -5.73 3.03 -16.90
N PHE A 297 -6.29 1.92 -17.39
CA PHE A 297 -6.55 0.75 -16.55
C PHE A 297 -5.25 0.17 -15.97
N ALA A 298 -4.16 0.19 -16.75
CA ALA A 298 -2.84 -0.22 -16.28
C ALA A 298 -2.36 0.55 -15.04
N HIS A 299 -2.75 1.82 -14.88
CA HIS A 299 -2.40 2.64 -13.72
C HIS A 299 -3.31 2.33 -12.54
N ILE A 300 -4.62 2.27 -12.76
CA ILE A 300 -5.59 1.99 -11.69
C ILE A 300 -5.41 0.58 -11.12
N SER A 301 -5.09 -0.40 -11.96
CA SER A 301 -4.81 -1.77 -11.52
C SER A 301 -3.56 -1.89 -10.62
N ARG A 302 -2.63 -0.92 -10.64
CA ARG A 302 -1.51 -0.86 -9.66
C ARG A 302 -2.01 -0.78 -8.22
N THR A 303 -3.17 -0.16 -8.01
CA THR A 303 -3.77 0.01 -6.68
C THR A 303 -4.23 -1.30 -6.04
N LEU A 304 -4.39 -2.39 -6.82
CA LEU A 304 -4.81 -3.70 -6.30
C LEU A 304 -3.90 -4.20 -5.17
N ARG A 305 -2.59 -3.93 -5.24
CA ARG A 305 -1.63 -4.32 -4.18
C ARG A 305 -1.88 -3.57 -2.87
N ALA A 306 -2.18 -2.28 -2.93
CA ALA A 306 -2.53 -1.50 -1.75
C ALA A 306 -3.90 -1.92 -1.19
N LEU A 307 -4.88 -2.16 -2.09
CA LEU A 307 -6.22 -2.60 -1.73
C LEU A 307 -6.24 -3.92 -0.95
N GLN A 308 -5.33 -4.86 -1.26
CA GLN A 308 -5.22 -6.16 -0.58
C GLN A 308 -5.03 -6.05 0.94
N ASN A 309 -4.31 -5.04 1.42
CA ASN A 309 -3.97 -4.88 2.84
C ASN A 309 -4.71 -3.72 3.51
N SER A 310 -5.59 -3.03 2.77
CA SER A 310 -6.36 -1.91 3.29
C SER A 310 -7.73 -2.33 3.80
N THR A 311 -8.25 -1.60 4.79
CA THR A 311 -9.57 -1.83 5.39
C THR A 311 -10.63 -0.91 4.81
N LYS A 312 -10.30 0.35 4.57
CA LYS A 312 -11.18 1.36 3.98
C LYS A 312 -10.53 2.04 2.79
N THR A 313 -11.36 2.48 1.84
CA THR A 313 -10.91 3.21 0.66
C THR A 313 -11.69 4.52 0.55
N SER A 314 -10.98 5.64 0.45
CA SER A 314 -11.54 6.91 0.00
C SER A 314 -11.19 7.13 -1.46
N LEU A 315 -12.20 7.46 -2.26
CA LEU A 315 -12.07 7.85 -3.65
C LEU A 315 -12.59 9.28 -3.77
N ARG A 316 -11.73 10.18 -4.25
CA ARG A 316 -12.10 11.58 -4.50
C ARG A 316 -11.73 11.96 -5.93
N LEU A 317 -12.61 12.72 -6.57
CA LEU A 317 -12.37 13.30 -7.89
C LEU A 317 -12.52 14.81 -7.80
N GLU A 318 -11.58 15.51 -8.42
CA GLU A 318 -11.70 16.93 -8.64
C GLU A 318 -12.57 17.28 -9.85
N GLN A 319 -12.87 18.56 -9.96
CA GLN A 319 -13.55 19.12 -11.12
C GLN A 319 -12.80 18.90 -12.44
N GLU A 320 -11.47 18.86 -12.41
CA GLU A 320 -10.61 18.74 -13.59
C GLU A 320 -10.20 17.29 -13.90
N GLY A 321 -10.68 16.32 -13.10
CA GLY A 321 -10.40 14.90 -13.33
C GLY A 321 -9.15 14.37 -12.65
N LEU A 322 -8.53 15.11 -11.73
CA LEU A 322 -7.52 14.53 -10.85
C LEU A 322 -8.20 13.56 -9.87
N LEU A 323 -7.78 12.30 -9.92
CA LEU A 323 -8.24 11.24 -9.02
C LEU A 323 -7.29 11.11 -7.83
N SER A 324 -7.84 11.13 -6.61
CA SER A 324 -7.16 10.78 -5.37
C SER A 324 -7.81 9.53 -4.75
N LEU A 325 -7.02 8.47 -4.62
CA LEU A 325 -7.40 7.24 -3.93
C LEU A 325 -6.56 7.14 -2.66
N GLN A 326 -7.20 7.03 -1.51
CA GLN A 326 -6.52 6.82 -0.22
C GLN A 326 -6.98 5.51 0.40
N PHE A 327 -6.02 4.65 0.73
CA PHE A 327 -6.23 3.33 1.29
C PHE A 327 -5.77 3.30 2.74
N LEU A 328 -6.68 3.08 3.67
CA LEU A 328 -6.39 2.97 5.09
C LEU A 328 -5.78 1.59 5.38
N VAL A 329 -4.53 1.54 5.83
CA VAL A 329 -3.80 0.31 6.12
C VAL A 329 -3.55 0.22 7.62
N PRO A 330 -4.11 -0.76 8.32
CA PRO A 330 -3.95 -0.86 9.75
C PRO A 330 -2.53 -1.37 10.09
N VAL A 331 -1.90 -0.75 11.09
CA VAL A 331 -0.54 -1.05 11.55
C VAL A 331 -0.55 -1.24 13.08
N PRO A 332 0.00 -2.33 13.63
CA PRO A 332 0.12 -2.48 15.07
C PRO A 332 1.08 -1.48 15.65
N ARG A 333 0.75 -0.95 16.83
CA ARG A 333 1.64 -0.08 17.57
C ARG A 333 2.57 -0.87 18.48
N PRO A 334 3.84 -0.44 18.65
CA PRO A 334 4.78 -0.98 19.64
C PRO A 334 4.21 -1.17 21.05
N ARG A 335 3.40 -0.20 21.51
CA ARG A 335 2.83 -0.17 22.87
C ARG A 335 1.46 -0.86 22.98
N GLY A 336 1.09 -1.65 21.97
CA GLY A 336 -0.21 -2.31 21.88
C GLY A 336 -1.29 -1.44 21.23
N GLY A 337 -2.30 -2.10 20.66
CA GLY A 337 -3.34 -1.48 19.86
C GLY A 337 -2.97 -1.36 18.38
N MET A 338 -3.92 -0.87 17.59
CA MET A 338 -3.74 -0.57 16.16
C MET A 338 -3.66 0.94 15.96
N SER A 339 -2.77 1.39 15.09
CA SER A 339 -2.83 2.68 14.40
C SER A 339 -3.19 2.43 12.94
N ASP A 340 -3.43 3.51 12.21
CA ASP A 340 -3.62 3.43 10.77
C ASP A 340 -2.53 4.23 10.06
N SER A 341 -1.96 3.61 9.03
CA SER A 341 -1.20 4.26 7.97
C SER A 341 -2.12 4.44 6.77
N PHE A 342 -1.68 5.18 5.76
CA PHE A 342 -2.35 5.15 4.47
C PHE A 342 -1.39 5.13 3.29
N ILE A 343 -1.91 4.60 2.19
CA ILE A 343 -1.30 4.67 0.87
C ILE A 343 -2.20 5.55 0.02
N GLU A 344 -1.64 6.57 -0.60
CA GLU A 344 -2.33 7.48 -1.51
C GLU A 344 -1.87 7.25 -2.95
N PHE A 345 -2.81 7.20 -3.88
CA PHE A 345 -2.55 7.28 -5.31
C PHE A 345 -3.21 8.54 -5.86
N ARG A 346 -2.46 9.30 -6.66
CA ARG A 346 -2.98 10.41 -7.47
C ARG A 346 -2.79 10.07 -8.93
N CYS A 347 -3.84 10.23 -9.72
CA CYS A 347 -3.84 9.85 -11.13
C CYS A 347 -4.53 10.93 -11.97
N LEU A 348 -3.87 11.37 -13.03
CA LEU A 348 -4.47 12.26 -14.01
C LEU A 348 -5.46 11.50 -14.90
N ALA A 349 -6.60 12.13 -15.19
CA ALA A 349 -7.53 11.63 -16.18
C ALA A 349 -6.87 11.57 -17.57
N LEU A 350 -7.40 10.70 -18.41
CA LEU A 350 -7.13 10.71 -19.84
C LEU A 350 -7.80 11.94 -20.45
N ASP A 351 -7.10 12.57 -21.40
CA ASP A 351 -7.68 13.50 -22.37
C ASP A 351 -8.55 12.73 -23.36
N ASP A 352 -9.60 12.06 -22.88
CA ASP A 352 -10.66 11.59 -23.76
C ASP A 352 -11.45 12.84 -24.17
N ASP A 353 -11.63 13.05 -25.49
CA ASP A 353 -12.34 14.18 -26.09
C ASP A 353 -13.49 14.62 -25.17
N VAL A 354 -13.29 15.77 -24.51
CA VAL A 354 -14.32 16.46 -23.73
C VAL A 354 -15.48 16.66 -24.70
N ALA A 355 -16.45 15.76 -24.65
CA ALA A 355 -17.62 15.83 -25.49
C ALA A 355 -18.29 17.17 -25.17
N GLN A 356 -18.19 18.09 -26.12
CA GLN A 356 -18.92 19.35 -26.14
C GLN A 356 -20.42 19.10 -26.08
#